data_AF-A0A9N8J9D3-F1
#
_entry.id   AF-A0A9N8J9D3-F1
#
_cell.length_a   1.000
_cell.length_b   1.000
_cell.length_c   1.000
_cell.angle_alpha   90.00
_cell.angle_beta   90.00
_cell.angle_gamma   90.00
#
_symmetry.space_group_name_H-M   'P 1'
#
loop_
_entity.id
_entity.type
_entity.pdbx_description
1 polymer ?
#
loop_
_entity_poly.entity_id
_entity_poly.type
_entity_poly.pdbx_seq_one_letter_code
_entity_poly.pdbx_strand_id
1 'polypeptide(L)' 'MSRRDQILSAAAIEQSIDEGHIIVVHEGYALKLDGWLNKHPGGRLAILHMVGRDATDEINV' A
#
# COMPACT_ATOMS: atom_id res chain seq x y z
N MET A 1 0.55 9.41 -20.41
CA MET A 1 0.06 8.40 -19.45
C MET A 1 -0.12 9.08 -18.11
N SER A 2 -1.20 8.79 -17.40
CA SER A 2 -1.42 9.32 -16.04
C SER A 2 -0.40 8.70 -15.09
N ARG A 3 0.01 9.42 -14.05
CA ARG A 3 0.91 8.90 -13.01
C ARG A 3 0.36 7.66 -12.30
N ARG A 4 -0.97 7.44 -12.36
CA ARG A 4 -1.65 6.25 -11.80
C ARG A 4 -1.40 4.97 -12.58
N ASP A 5 -1.15 5.06 -13.88
CA ASP A 5 -1.04 3.89 -14.77
C ASP A 5 0.43 3.45 -14.95
N GLN A 6 1.30 3.91 -14.04
CA GLN A 6 2.71 3.57 -14.07
C GLN A 6 2.91 2.16 -13.53
N ILE A 7 3.57 1.30 -14.32
CA ILE A 7 4.04 0.00 -13.84
C ILE A 7 5.26 0.23 -12.94
N LEU A 8 5.20 -0.31 -11.73
CA LEU A 8 6.27 -0.25 -10.74
C LEU A 8 6.90 -1.63 -10.59
N SER A 9 8.22 -1.69 -10.40
CA SER A 9 8.90 -2.91 -9.97
C SER A 9 8.77 -3.09 -8.46
N ALA A 10 8.92 -4.32 -7.98
CA ALA A 10 8.96 -4.62 -6.55
C ALA A 10 10.05 -3.80 -5.83
N ALA A 11 11.25 -3.71 -6.40
CA ALA A 11 12.35 -2.92 -5.84
C ALA A 11 12.01 -1.42 -5.69
N ALA A 12 11.24 -0.84 -6.63
CA ALA A 12 10.79 0.55 -6.51
C ALA A 12 9.78 0.74 -5.38
N ILE A 13 8.94 -0.28 -5.12
CA ILE A 13 8.01 -0.30 -3.99
C ILE A 13 8.78 -0.44 -2.67
N GLU A 14 9.74 -1.37 -2.60
CA GLU A 14 10.61 -1.58 -1.44
C GLU A 14 11.36 -0.30 -1.07
N GLN A 15 12.01 0.35 -2.04
CA GLN A 15 12.67 1.63 -1.80
C GLN A 15 11.71 2.70 -1.25
N SER A 16 10.48 2.78 -1.79
CA SER A 16 9.49 3.72 -1.28
C SER A 16 9.09 3.42 0.17
N ILE A 17 9.03 2.14 0.56
CA ILE A 17 8.75 1.71 1.93
C ILE A 17 9.94 2.03 2.85
N ASP A 18 11.18 1.84 2.39
CA ASP A 18 12.40 2.22 3.11
C ASP A 18 12.46 3.74 3.36
N GLU A 19 11.90 4.54 2.44
CA GLU A 19 11.71 5.99 2.59
C GLU A 19 10.57 6.37 3.56
N GLY A 20 9.86 5.38 4.11
CA GLY A 20 8.80 5.55 5.11
C GLY A 20 7.39 5.63 4.55
N HIS A 21 7.18 5.34 3.26
CA HIS A 21 5.84 5.31 2.69
C HIS A 21 5.09 4.03 3.08
N ILE A 22 3.80 4.20 3.37
CA ILE A 22 2.89 3.11 3.72
C ILE A 22 2.28 2.59 2.43
N ILE A 23 2.82 1.50 1.90
CA ILE A 23 2.36 0.90 0.65
C ILE A 23 1.91 -0.54 0.89
N VAL A 24 0.74 -0.90 0.35
CA VAL A 24 0.21 -2.27 0.29
C VAL A 24 -0.12 -2.61 -1.16
N VAL A 25 -0.18 -3.90 -1.50
CA VAL A 25 -0.67 -4.37 -2.81
C VAL A 25 -2.12 -4.81 -2.69
N HIS A 26 -2.95 -4.46 -3.66
CA HIS A 26 -4.34 -4.90 -3.77
C HIS A 26 -4.69 -5.12 -5.24
N GLU A 27 -5.07 -6.35 -5.60
CA GLU A 27 -5.43 -6.74 -6.97
C GLU A 27 -4.38 -6.32 -8.02
N GLY A 28 -3.09 -6.42 -7.65
CA GLY A 28 -1.96 -6.05 -8.51
C GLY A 28 -1.62 -4.55 -8.53
N TYR A 29 -2.35 -3.71 -7.79
CA TYR A 29 -2.06 -2.28 -7.67
C TYR A 29 -1.31 -1.97 -6.36
N ALA A 30 -0.29 -1.13 -6.45
CA ALA A 30 0.38 -0.56 -5.27
C ALA A 30 -0.41 0.65 -4.75
N LEU A 31 -0.97 0.54 -3.55
CA LEU A 31 -1.74 1.59 -2.90
C LEU A 31 -0.86 2.33 -1.89
N LYS A 32 -0.62 3.63 -2.10
CA LYS A 32 0.08 4.50 -1.15
C LYS A 32 -0.91 5.12 -0.16
N LEU A 33 -0.82 4.72 1.10
CA LEU A 33 -1.81 4.99 2.15
C LEU A 33 -1.39 6.03 3.19
N ASP A 34 -0.28 6.75 2.99
CA ASP A 34 0.23 7.79 3.92
C ASP A 34 -0.87 8.74 4.42
N GLY A 35 -1.70 9.24 3.50
CA GLY A 35 -2.79 10.18 3.81
C GLY A 35 -4.06 9.55 4.38
N TRP A 36 -4.13 8.22 4.42
CA TRP A 36 -5.29 7.45 4.87
C TRP A 36 -5.05 6.69 6.19
N LEU A 37 -3.79 6.52 6.61
CA LEU A 37 -3.42 5.72 7.78
C LEU A 37 -4.25 6.03 9.04
N ASN A 38 -4.46 7.31 9.34
CA ASN A 38 -5.20 7.76 10.53
C ASN A 38 -6.73 7.84 10.33
N LYS A 39 -7.22 7.57 9.12
CA LYS A 39 -8.65 7.63 8.77
C LYS A 39 -9.27 6.25 8.60
N HIS A 40 -8.45 5.20 8.64
CA HIS A 40 -8.90 3.83 8.50
C HIS A 40 -9.82 3.43 9.66
N PRO A 41 -11.08 3.03 9.39
CA PRO A 41 -12.05 2.68 10.45
C PRO A 41 -11.59 1.51 11.34
N GLY A 42 -10.85 0.55 10.78
CA GLY A 42 -10.25 -0.56 11.53
C GLY A 42 -8.99 -0.19 12.34
N GLY A 43 -8.62 1.10 12.35
CA GLY A 43 -7.44 1.62 13.03
C GLY A 43 -6.14 1.43 12.24
N ARG A 44 -5.09 2.17 12.65
CA ARG A 44 -3.79 2.20 11.96
C ARG A 44 -3.08 0.85 11.91
N LEU A 45 -3.23 0.03 12.94
CA LEU A 45 -2.49 -1.24 13.06
C LEU A 45 -2.89 -2.24 11.98
N ALA A 46 -4.16 -2.26 11.58
CA ALA A 46 -4.63 -3.11 10.49
C ALA A 46 -3.88 -2.82 9.18
N ILE A 47 -3.63 -1.55 8.85
CA ILE A 47 -2.83 -1.19 7.67
C ILE A 47 -1.36 -1.55 7.87
N LEU A 48 -0.79 -1.26 9.05
CA LEU A 48 0.65 -1.42 9.28
C LEU A 48 1.13 -2.87 9.22
N HIS A 49 0.28 -3.84 9.58
CA HIS A 49 0.62 -5.26 9.41
C HIS A 49 0.74 -5.67 7.94
N MET A 50 0.18 -4.89 7.01
CA MET A 50 0.13 -5.19 5.59
C MET A 50 1.12 -4.41 4.73
N VAL A 51 1.92 -3.52 5.33
CA VAL A 51 2.94 -2.76 4.58
C VAL A 51 3.90 -3.71 3.88
N GLY A 52 4.08 -3.50 2.57
CA GLY A 52 4.91 -4.34 1.69
C GLY A 52 4.31 -5.69 1.32
N ARG A 53 3.05 -5.96 1.69
CA ARG A 53 2.36 -7.24 1.43
C ARG A 53 1.20 -7.06 0.46
N ASP A 54 0.80 -8.17 -0.15
CA ASP A 54 -0.51 -8.27 -0.80
C ASP A 54 -1.60 -8.37 0.28
N ALA A 55 -2.49 -7.40 0.27
CA ALA A 55 -3.60 -7.25 1.21
C ALA A 55 -4.96 -7.48 0.53
N THR A 56 -4.96 -8.14 -0.64
CA THR A 56 -6.17 -8.37 -1.42
C THR A 56 -7.24 -9.09 -0.61
N ASP A 57 -6.87 -10.15 0.10
CA ASP A 57 -7.81 -10.93 0.89
C ASP A 57 -8.33 -10.12 2.08
N GLU A 58 -7.47 -9.41 2.81
CA GLU A 58 -7.84 -8.58 3.96
C GLU A 58 -8.70 -7.36 3.61
N ILE A 59 -8.69 -6.91 2.35
CA ILE A 59 -9.54 -5.81 1.87
C ILE A 59 -10.91 -6.32 1.40
N ASN A 60 -10.99 -7.54 0.87
CA ASN A 60 -12.19 -8.10 0.26
C ASN A 60 -13.10 -8.89 1.22
N VAL A 61 -12.75 -8.96 2.52
CA VAL A 61 -13.55 -9.61 3.58
C VAL A 61 -14.80 -8.85 3.99
#